data_AF-A0A529V509-F1
#
_entry.id   AF-A0A529V509-F1
#
_cell.length_a   1.000
_cell.length_b   1.000
_cell.length_c   1.000
_cell.angle_alpha   90.00
_cell.angle_beta   90.00
_cell.angle_gamma   90.00
#
_symmetry.space_group_name_H-M   'P 1'
#
loop_
_entity.id
_entity.type
_entity.pdbx_description
1 polymer ?
#
loop_
_entity_poly.entity_id
_entity_poly.type
_entity_poly.pdbx_seq_one_letter_code
_entity_poly.pdbx_strand_id
1 'polypeptide(L)'
;MSLPTWTPGALSFEAVRLEGKYWRMVEAQHRVSTLKLVDTLDEQSLLEDLVEDTKPHIPLECRHLHYLLATPFRYGSVYPYGSRFRRAGKTKGVYYAAETVLTAVAQMAFY
;
A
#
# COMPACT_ATOMS: atom_id res chain seq x y z
N MET A 1 -27.75 18.43 19.93
CA MET A 1 -26.37 17.96 19.67
C MET A 1 -25.88 18.69 18.43
N SER A 2 -24.85 19.51 18.53
CA SER A 2 -24.23 20.18 17.39
C SER A 2 -23.50 19.15 16.52
N LEU A 3 -23.71 19.19 15.20
CA LEU A 3 -22.93 18.40 14.26
C LEU A 3 -21.45 18.84 14.34
N PRO A 4 -20.48 17.93 14.18
CA PRO A 4 -19.07 18.32 14.12
C PRO A 4 -18.87 19.29 12.95
N THR A 5 -18.46 20.53 13.24
CA THR A 5 -18.10 21.52 12.23
C THR A 5 -16.88 21.00 11.49
N TRP A 6 -17.09 20.56 10.23
CA TRP A 6 -15.99 20.13 9.39
C TRP A 6 -14.99 21.27 9.23
N THR A 7 -13.79 21.09 9.77
CA THR A 7 -12.70 22.07 9.70
C THR A 7 -11.67 21.58 8.70
N PRO A 8 -11.48 22.27 7.56
CA PRO A 8 -10.46 21.90 6.58
C PRO A 8 -9.09 21.79 7.27
N GLY A 9 -8.45 20.63 7.12
CA GLY A 9 -7.11 20.40 7.67
C GLY A 9 -7.05 19.94 9.13
N ALA A 10 -8.18 19.74 9.83
CA ALA A 10 -8.18 19.24 11.22
C ALA A 10 -7.30 17.99 11.42
N LEU A 11 -7.39 17.02 10.50
CA LEU A 11 -6.57 15.80 10.51
C LEU A 11 -5.06 16.10 10.50
N SER A 12 -4.63 17.17 9.82
CA SER A 12 -3.22 17.57 9.76
C SER A 12 -2.78 18.34 11.01
N PHE A 13 -3.69 19.10 11.63
CA PHE A 13 -3.42 19.84 12.86
C PHE A 13 -3.37 18.93 14.10
N GLU A 14 -4.15 17.86 14.11
CA GLU A 14 -4.17 16.87 15.18
C GLU A 14 -3.15 15.74 14.98
N ALA A 15 -2.26 15.88 13.98
CA ALA A 15 -1.23 14.89 13.73
C ALA A 15 -0.25 14.83 14.90
N VAL A 16 -0.23 13.69 15.57
CA VAL A 16 0.72 13.41 16.66
C VAL A 16 1.75 12.37 16.21
N ARG A 17 2.92 12.39 16.86
CA ARG A 17 3.88 11.31 16.70
C ARG A 17 3.25 10.03 17.23
N LEU A 18 3.23 9.00 16.39
CA LEU A 18 2.75 7.69 16.74
C LEU A 18 3.94 6.75 16.97
N GLU A 19 3.95 6.06 18.10
CA GLU A 19 5.00 5.12 18.50
C GLU A 19 4.38 3.88 19.13
N GLY A 20 4.88 2.70 18.75
CA GLY A 20 4.33 1.43 19.20
C GLY A 20 4.52 0.31 18.20
N LYS A 21 3.89 -0.84 18.49
CA LYS A 21 3.88 -1.99 17.60
C LYS A 21 2.58 -2.00 16.80
N TYR A 22 2.72 -2.13 15.48
CA TYR A 22 1.60 -2.13 14.55
C TYR A 22 1.69 -3.34 13.62
N TRP A 23 0.53 -3.78 13.16
CA TRP A 23 0.35 -4.91 12.29
C TRP A 23 -0.07 -4.44 10.91
N ARG A 24 0.74 -4.79 9.90
CA ARG A 24 0.36 -4.69 8.50
C ARG A 24 0.26 -6.08 7.93
N MET A 25 -0.93 -6.45 7.44
CA MET A 25 -1.11 -7.70 6.70
C MET A 25 -0.84 -7.46 5.22
N VAL A 26 -0.21 -8.44 4.59
CA VAL A 26 0.12 -8.46 3.17
C VAL A 26 -0.36 -9.77 2.62
N GLU A 27 -1.16 -9.73 1.56
CA GLU A 27 -1.64 -10.94 0.93
C GLU A 27 -0.51 -11.63 0.15
N ALA A 28 -0.40 -12.95 0.29
CA ALA A 28 0.55 -13.74 -0.46
C ALA A 28 0.04 -13.92 -1.89
N GLN A 29 0.79 -13.47 -2.90
CA GLN A 29 0.39 -13.46 -4.31
C GLN A 29 0.34 -14.85 -4.99
N HIS A 30 0.42 -15.95 -4.25
CA HIS A 30 0.44 -17.31 -4.80
C HIS A 30 -0.79 -17.69 -5.65
N ARG A 31 -1.96 -17.05 -5.44
CA ARG A 31 -3.18 -17.34 -6.20
C ARG A 31 -3.26 -16.66 -7.58
N VAL A 32 -2.53 -15.57 -7.77
CA VAL A 32 -2.53 -14.77 -9.02
C VAL A 32 -1.11 -14.77 -9.58
N SER A 33 -0.65 -15.94 -10.02
CA SER A 33 0.68 -16.08 -10.62
C SER A 33 0.64 -15.73 -12.11
N THR A 34 1.64 -14.97 -12.56
CA THR A 34 1.88 -14.70 -13.99
C THR A 34 2.42 -15.91 -14.73
N LEU A 35 2.75 -17.01 -14.03
CA LEU A 35 3.16 -18.29 -14.65
C LEU A 35 2.14 -18.84 -15.65
N LYS A 36 0.88 -18.40 -15.60
CA LYS A 36 -0.16 -18.78 -16.59
C LYS A 36 0.00 -18.10 -17.96
N LEU A 37 0.88 -17.10 -18.06
CA LEU A 37 1.10 -16.30 -19.27
C LEU A 37 2.31 -16.78 -20.09
N VAL A 38 3.06 -17.77 -19.58
CA VAL A 38 4.34 -18.23 -20.12
C VAL A 38 4.45 -19.75 -19.99
N ASP A 39 5.31 -20.36 -20.81
CA ASP A 39 5.44 -21.81 -20.88
C ASP A 39 6.63 -22.35 -20.05
N THR A 40 7.61 -21.47 -19.76
CA THR A 40 8.85 -21.85 -19.07
C THR A 40 9.21 -20.93 -17.91
N LEU A 41 10.08 -21.40 -17.01
CA LEU A 41 10.58 -20.58 -15.90
C LEU A 41 11.49 -19.44 -16.37
N ASP A 42 12.23 -19.63 -17.47
CA ASP A 42 13.08 -18.58 -18.04
C ASP A 42 12.23 -17.43 -18.59
N GLU A 43 11.14 -17.77 -19.29
CA GLU A 43 10.16 -16.78 -19.74
C GLU A 43 9.47 -16.08 -18.56
N GLN A 44 9.15 -16.81 -17.49
CA GLN A 44 8.61 -16.21 -16.25
C GLN A 44 9.61 -15.20 -15.65
N SER A 45 10.90 -15.53 -15.58
CA SER A 45 11.92 -14.62 -15.08
C SER A 45 12.00 -13.36 -15.93
N LEU A 46 12.00 -13.51 -17.25
CA LEU A 46 11.99 -12.37 -18.17
C LEU A 46 10.74 -11.51 -18.01
N LEU A 47 9.56 -12.14 -17.85
CA LEU A 47 8.32 -11.42 -17.61
C LEU A 47 8.34 -10.66 -16.28
N GLU A 48 8.90 -11.25 -15.22
CA GLU A 48 9.08 -10.59 -13.93
C GLU A 48 9.99 -9.36 -14.03
N ASP A 49 11.10 -9.46 -14.76
CA ASP A 49 12.02 -8.35 -15.01
C ASP A 49 11.32 -7.22 -15.79
N LEU A 50 10.62 -7.57 -16.88
CA LEU A 50 9.86 -6.61 -17.68
C LEU A 50 8.79 -5.90 -16.84
N VAL A 51 8.06 -6.65 -16.00
CA VAL A 51 7.05 -6.09 -15.09
C VAL A 51 7.71 -5.19 -14.05
N GLU A 52 8.84 -5.58 -13.49
CA GLU A 52 9.60 -4.79 -12.52
C GLU A 52 10.05 -3.44 -13.10
N ASP A 53 10.50 -3.43 -14.36
CA ASP A 53 10.93 -2.22 -15.08
C ASP A 53 9.80 -1.20 -15.30
N THR A 54 8.54 -1.67 -15.39
CA THR A 54 7.38 -0.77 -15.51
C THR A 54 6.99 -0.09 -14.19
N LYS A 55 7.43 -0.64 -13.05
CA LYS A 55 7.00 -0.15 -11.74
C LYS A 55 7.72 1.16 -11.40
N PRO A 56 7.04 2.12 -10.74
CA PRO A 56 7.71 3.34 -10.31
C PRO A 56 8.90 3.05 -9.38
N HIS A 57 9.92 3.90 -9.41
CA HIS A 57 11.03 3.78 -8.47
C HIS A 57 10.59 3.99 -7.03
N ILE A 58 11.22 3.27 -6.10
CA ILE A 58 11.06 3.50 -4.66
C ILE A 58 11.71 4.86 -4.32
N PRO A 59 11.01 5.75 -3.57
CA PRO A 59 11.57 7.00 -3.07
C PRO A 59 12.89 6.77 -2.34
N LEU A 60 13.86 7.69 -2.50
CA LEU A 60 15.20 7.55 -1.92
C LEU A 60 15.16 7.29 -0.41
N GLU A 61 14.25 7.97 0.29
CA GLU A 61 14.05 7.87 1.74
C GLU A 61 13.55 6.49 2.16
N CYS A 62 12.97 5.70 1.25
CA CYS A 62 12.39 4.39 1.54
C CYS A 62 13.24 3.21 1.05
N ARG A 63 14.33 3.45 0.29
CA ARG A 63 15.14 2.36 -0.31
C ARG A 63 15.85 1.46 0.70
N HIS A 64 16.08 1.97 1.91
CA HIS A 64 16.70 1.21 3.01
C HIS A 64 15.70 0.28 3.72
N LEU A 65 14.40 0.42 3.44
CA LEU A 65 13.37 -0.40 4.05
C LEU A 65 13.25 -1.74 3.33
N HIS A 66 12.95 -2.80 4.10
CA HIS A 66 12.54 -4.07 3.52
C HIS A 66 11.38 -3.87 2.54
N TYR A 67 11.31 -4.64 1.45
CA TYR A 67 10.32 -4.42 0.38
C TYR A 67 8.87 -4.41 0.90
N LEU A 68 8.55 -5.24 1.91
CA LEU A 68 7.24 -5.24 2.56
C LEU A 68 6.91 -3.88 3.19
N LEU A 69 7.89 -3.12 3.66
CA LEU A 69 7.70 -1.80 4.25
C LEU A 69 7.80 -0.67 3.21
N ALA A 70 8.57 -0.86 2.14
CA ALA A 70 8.76 0.15 1.09
C ALA A 70 7.58 0.22 0.09
N THR A 71 6.90 -0.90 -0.16
CA THR A 71 5.83 -1.01 -1.18
C THR A 71 4.69 0.00 -1.07
N PRO A 72 4.20 0.41 0.13
CA PRO A 72 3.15 1.43 0.24
C PRO A 72 3.56 2.82 -0.29
N PHE A 73 4.86 3.06 -0.43
CA PHE A 73 5.43 4.32 -0.90
C PHE A 73 5.84 4.31 -2.37
N ARG A 74 5.83 3.13 -3.01
CA ARG A 74 6.22 2.96 -4.40
C ARG A 74 5.12 3.39 -5.38
N TYR A 75 3.86 3.06 -5.07
CA TYR A 75 2.75 3.19 -6.02
C TYR A 75 1.80 4.36 -5.69
N GLY A 76 1.22 4.95 -6.74
CA GLY A 76 0.09 5.88 -6.64
C GLY A 76 -1.18 5.20 -6.11
N SER A 77 -2.20 5.99 -5.83
CA SER A 77 -3.52 5.48 -5.45
C SER A 77 -4.24 4.84 -6.63
N VAL A 78 -5.11 3.87 -6.31
CA VAL A 78 -5.96 3.21 -7.29
C VAL A 78 -6.69 4.27 -8.08
N TYR A 79 -6.59 4.22 -9.40
CA TYR A 79 -7.29 5.12 -10.30
C TYR A 79 -8.53 4.41 -10.87
N PRO A 80 -9.69 5.08 -11.01
CA PRO A 80 -9.97 6.51 -10.76
C PRO A 80 -10.53 6.85 -9.36
N TYR A 81 -10.66 5.88 -8.45
CA TYR A 81 -11.46 6.07 -7.23
C TYR A 81 -10.66 6.44 -5.97
N GLY A 82 -9.36 6.12 -5.92
CA GLY A 82 -8.53 6.27 -4.72
C GLY A 82 -8.73 5.13 -3.71
N SER A 83 -8.33 5.38 -2.46
CA SER A 83 -8.58 4.50 -1.31
C SER A 83 -9.23 5.29 -0.17
N ARG A 84 -9.59 4.62 0.93
CA ARG A 84 -10.28 5.22 2.09
C ARG A 84 -9.70 6.55 2.55
N PHE A 85 -8.37 6.69 2.56
CA PHE A 85 -7.67 7.90 3.04
C PHE A 85 -6.73 8.50 1.99
N ARG A 86 -6.88 8.13 0.71
CA ARG A 86 -5.99 8.58 -0.35
C ARG A 86 -6.78 8.88 -1.62
N ARG A 87 -6.69 10.12 -2.12
CA ARG A 87 -7.29 10.50 -3.41
C ARG A 87 -6.73 9.65 -4.55
N ALA A 88 -7.50 9.51 -5.63
CA ALA A 88 -7.08 8.80 -6.84
C ALA A 88 -5.82 9.40 -7.49
N GLY A 89 -5.08 8.58 -8.24
CA GLY A 89 -3.92 9.02 -9.01
C GLY A 89 -2.61 9.10 -8.23
N LYS A 90 -1.64 9.86 -8.76
CA LYS A 90 -0.29 9.93 -8.21
C LYS A 90 -0.24 10.86 -6.99
N THR A 91 -0.38 10.27 -5.81
CA THR A 91 -0.25 10.96 -4.51
C THR A 91 0.93 10.40 -3.72
N LYS A 92 1.28 11.03 -2.59
CA LYS A 92 2.23 10.44 -1.62
C LYS A 92 1.75 9.05 -1.19
N GLY A 93 2.71 8.18 -0.86
CA GLY A 93 2.42 6.86 -0.30
C GLY A 93 1.71 6.94 1.04
N VAL A 94 0.87 5.95 1.34
CA VAL A 94 0.15 5.84 2.62
C VAL A 94 0.38 4.45 3.18
N TYR A 95 0.86 4.40 4.41
CA TYR A 95 1.11 3.16 5.14
C TYR A 95 -0.12 2.77 5.96
N TYR A 96 -0.80 1.70 5.55
CA TYR A 96 -1.94 1.15 6.28
C TYR A 96 -1.47 0.06 7.25
N ALA A 97 -1.77 0.24 8.53
CA ALA A 97 -1.53 -0.72 9.59
C ALA A 97 -2.58 -0.57 10.69
N ALA A 98 -2.65 -1.55 11.59
CA ALA A 98 -3.56 -1.54 12.74
C ALA A 98 -2.81 -1.88 14.03
N GLU A 99 -3.32 -1.39 15.17
CA GLU A 99 -2.75 -1.68 16.49
C GLU A 99 -2.95 -3.14 16.91
N THR A 100 -4.02 -3.79 16.43
CA THR A 100 -4.33 -5.19 16.75
C THR A 100 -4.34 -6.06 15.50
N VAL A 101 -3.94 -7.32 15.67
CA VAL A 101 -4.00 -8.34 14.60
C VAL A 101 -5.44 -8.51 14.12
N LEU A 102 -6.41 -8.56 15.04
CA LEU A 102 -7.82 -8.72 14.71
C LEU A 102 -8.31 -7.63 13.75
N THR A 103 -7.96 -6.36 14.03
CA THR A 103 -8.31 -5.25 13.14
C THR A 103 -7.62 -5.37 11.79
N ALA A 104 -6.35 -5.79 11.75
CA ALA A 104 -5.63 -6.00 10.48
C ALA A 104 -6.29 -7.09 9.62
N VAL A 105 -6.69 -8.21 10.24
CA VAL A 105 -7.40 -9.32 9.58
C VAL A 105 -8.76 -8.85 9.07
N ALA A 106 -9.53 -8.13 9.89
CA ALA A 106 -10.84 -7.62 9.50
C ALA A 106 -10.76 -6.64 8.33
N GLN A 107 -9.74 -5.78 8.28
CA GLN A 107 -9.52 -4.90 7.13
C GLN A 107 -9.14 -5.69 5.86
N MET A 108 -8.31 -6.72 5.98
CA MET A 108 -7.92 -7.58 4.86
C MET A 108 -9.10 -8.39 4.32
N ALA A 109 -10.01 -8.86 5.19
CA ALA A 109 -11.20 -9.58 4.75
C ALA A 109 -12.29 -8.69 4.12
N PHE A 110 -12.27 -7.39 4.39
CA PHE A 110 -13.25 -6.44 3.88
C PHE A 110 -12.89 -5.86 2.49
N TYR A 111 -11.59 -5.70 2.21
CA TYR A 111 -11.07 -5.10 0.97
C TYR A 111 -10.47 -6.16 0.06
#